data_AF-A0A929D2L2-F1
#
_entry.id   AF-A0A929D2L2-F1
#
_cell.length_a   1.000
_cell.length_b   1.000
_cell.length_c   1.000
_cell.angle_alpha   90.00
_cell.angle_beta   90.00
_cell.angle_gamma   90.00
#
_symmetry.space_group_name_H-M   'P 1'
#
loop_
_entity.id
_entity.type
_entity.pdbx_description
1 polymer ?
#
loop_
_entity_poly.entity_id
_entity_poly.type
_entity_poly.pdbx_seq_one_letter_code
_entity_poly.pdbx_strand_id
1 'polypeptide(L)'
;MQLEYVAAICPYCGRGCGINLVVKDGRIVGVEPWKEHPVNEGKNCIKGRNAFDFLYADGGLKKPLIKGNASLEEASWKSTNTDFRKTKKRGAKFRWFHKLW
;
A
#
# COMPACT_ATOMS: atom_id res chain seq x y z
N MET A 1 22.91 -19.06 -1.91
CA MET A 1 21.91 -18.03 -1.58
C MET A 1 22.43 -16.70 -2.09
N GLN A 2 21.72 -16.08 -3.03
CA GLN A 2 22.08 -14.77 -3.58
C GLN A 2 21.11 -13.73 -3.01
N LEU A 3 21.64 -12.57 -2.62
CA LEU A 3 20.85 -11.40 -2.26
C LEU A 3 20.70 -10.53 -3.50
N GLU A 4 19.48 -10.08 -3.76
CA GLU A 4 19.16 -9.11 -4.81
C GLU A 4 18.79 -7.77 -4.15
N TYR A 5 19.21 -6.67 -4.76
CA TYR A 5 18.89 -5.32 -4.31
C TYR A 5 18.01 -4.63 -5.34
N VAL A 6 16.78 -4.31 -4.95
CA VAL A 6 15.79 -3.68 -5.84
C VAL A 6 15.55 -2.24 -5.38
N ALA A 7 15.89 -1.28 -6.24
CA ALA A 7 15.66 0.13 -5.98
C ALA A 7 14.15 0.44 -5.98
N ALA A 8 13.67 1.12 -4.93
CA ALA A 8 12.27 1.47 -4.74
C ALA A 8 12.10 2.79 -4.00
N ILE A 9 10.87 3.31 -4.00
CA ILE A 9 10.48 4.47 -3.20
C ILE A 9 9.79 3.99 -1.94
N CYS A 10 10.19 4.54 -0.79
CA CYS A 10 9.58 4.27 0.49
C CYS A 10 8.12 4.76 0.51
N PRO A 11 7.12 3.88 0.77
CA PRO A 11 5.71 4.24 0.73
C PRO A 11 5.20 4.84 2.05
N TYR A 12 6.03 4.94 3.09
CA TYR A 12 5.58 5.21 4.45
C TYR A 12 5.00 6.62 4.64
N CYS A 13 5.55 7.62 3.95
CA CYS A 13 5.07 9.00 4.00
C CYS A 13 5.29 9.71 2.67
N GLY A 14 4.73 10.92 2.51
CA GLY A 14 4.79 11.68 1.27
C GLY A 14 6.15 12.28 0.89
N ARG A 15 7.23 11.99 1.62
CA ARG A 15 8.57 12.53 1.30
C ARG A 15 9.16 11.90 0.03
N GLY A 16 8.88 10.62 -0.23
CA GLY A 16 9.42 9.91 -1.40
C GLY A 16 10.92 9.56 -1.28
N CYS A 17 11.38 9.09 -0.12
CA CYS A 17 12.77 8.64 0.03
C CYS A 17 13.06 7.38 -0.81
N GLY A 18 14.26 7.30 -1.39
CA GLY A 18 14.76 6.09 -2.04
C GLY A 18 15.27 5.08 -1.03
N ILE A 19 15.04 3.80 -1.33
CA ILE A 19 15.49 2.63 -0.58
C ILE A 19 15.89 1.51 -1.53
N ASN A 20 16.77 0.62 -1.09
CA ASN A 20 17.03 -0.65 -1.74
C ASN A 20 16.36 -1.77 -0.94
N LEU A 21 15.40 -2.46 -1.53
CA LEU A 21 14.81 -3.67 -0.94
C LEU A 21 15.82 -4.80 -1.05
N VAL A 22 16.14 -5.45 0.07
CA VAL A 22 17.00 -6.64 0.09
C VAL A 22 16.11 -7.85 -0.08
N VAL A 23 16.25 -8.54 -1.20
CA VAL A 23 15.44 -9.71 -1.57
C VAL A 23 16.29 -10.97 -1.48
N LYS A 24 15.75 -11.98 -0.81
CA LYS A 24 16.34 -13.31 -0.67
C LYS A 24 15.28 -14.36 -0.98
N ASP A 25 15.56 -15.22 -1.95
CA ASP A 25 14.67 -16.31 -2.35
C ASP A 25 13.22 -15.82 -2.64
N GLY A 26 13.10 -14.67 -3.31
CA GLY A 26 11.81 -14.04 -3.65
C GLY A 26 11.07 -13.37 -2.49
N ARG A 27 11.68 -13.28 -1.30
CA ARG A 27 11.12 -12.56 -0.14
C ARG A 27 11.97 -11.36 0.23
N ILE A 28 11.32 -10.27 0.61
CA ILE A 28 12.01 -9.10 1.12
C ILE A 28 12.43 -9.41 2.57
N VAL A 29 13.73 -9.33 2.84
CA VAL A 29 14.33 -9.63 4.15
C VAL A 29 14.92 -8.39 4.82
N GLY A 30 14.94 -7.25 4.13
CA GLY A 30 15.45 -6.00 4.69
C GLY A 30 15.39 -4.82 3.74
N VAL A 31 15.89 -3.69 4.21
CA VAL A 31 16.04 -2.45 3.45
C VAL A 31 17.43 -1.89 3.70
N GLU A 32 18.14 -1.55 2.62
CA GLU A 32 19.40 -0.82 2.65
C GLU A 32 19.22 0.61 2.11
N PRO A 33 20.06 1.56 2.54
CA PRO A 33 20.11 2.91 1.97
C PRO A 33 20.40 2.91 0.47
N TRP A 34 19.61 3.68 -0.29
CA TRP A 34 19.99 4.09 -1.64
C TRP A 34 20.76 5.41 -1.55
N LYS A 35 22.10 5.32 -1.56
CA LYS A 35 23.01 6.45 -1.29
C LYS A 35 22.92 7.56 -2.33
N GLU A 36 22.70 7.19 -3.58
CA GLU A 36 22.67 8.11 -4.72
C GLU A 36 21.29 8.76 -4.92
N HIS A 37 20.28 8.41 -4.12
CA HIS A 37 18.92 8.93 -4.30
C HIS A 37 18.82 10.42 -3.93
N PRO A 38 18.27 11.29 -4.82
CA PRO A 38 18.36 12.75 -4.67
C PRO A 38 17.58 13.31 -3.47
N VAL A 39 16.58 12.60 -2.97
CA VAL A 39 15.70 13.10 -1.89
C VAL A 39 16.29 12.91 -0.50
N ASN A 40 17.03 11.82 -0.28
CA ASN A 40 17.49 11.42 1.04
C ASN A 40 18.97 11.10 1.11
N GLU A 41 19.67 10.93 -0.02
CA GLU A 41 21.12 10.66 -0.05
C GLU A 41 21.50 9.47 0.87
N GLY A 42 20.69 8.42 0.88
CA GLY A 42 20.83 7.27 1.78
C GLY A 42 20.43 7.48 3.25
N LYS A 43 19.97 8.67 3.65
CA LYS A 43 19.59 8.97 5.04
C LYS A 43 18.14 8.58 5.33
N ASN A 44 17.86 7.28 5.41
CA ASN A 44 16.52 6.79 5.76
C ASN A 44 16.23 6.91 7.26
N CYS A 45 15.01 7.34 7.61
CA CYS A 45 14.50 7.34 8.99
C CYS A 45 14.13 5.92 9.45
N ILE A 46 13.82 5.75 10.74
CA ILE A 46 13.46 4.43 11.30
C ILE A 46 12.29 3.76 10.57
N LYS A 47 11.28 4.55 10.18
CA LYS A 47 10.11 4.07 9.42
C LYS A 47 10.49 3.55 8.03
N GLY A 48 11.44 4.21 7.37
CA GLY A 48 11.92 3.80 6.06
C GLY A 48 12.79 2.54 6.10
N ARG A 49 13.62 2.39 7.13
CA ARG A 49 14.46 1.19 7.33
C ARG A 49 13.62 -0.06 7.61
N ASN A 50 12.45 0.12 8.23
CA ASN A 50 11.53 -0.95 8.57
C ASN A 50 10.31 -1.01 7.63
N ALA A 51 10.39 -0.39 6.44
CA ALA A 51 9.27 -0.30 5.50
C ALA A 51 8.87 -1.65 4.87
N PHE A 52 9.59 -2.73 5.14
CA PHE A 52 9.28 -4.06 4.65
C PHE A 52 8.46 -4.90 5.65
N ASP A 53 8.51 -4.59 6.95
CA ASP A 53 7.93 -5.43 8.01
C ASP A 53 6.41 -5.64 7.85
N PHE A 54 5.69 -4.59 7.44
CA PHE A 54 4.22 -4.65 7.33
C PHE A 54 3.72 -5.49 6.15
N LEU A 55 4.57 -5.82 5.17
CA LEU A 55 4.17 -6.62 4.01
C LEU A 55 3.77 -8.05 4.39
N TYR A 56 4.28 -8.54 5.53
CA TYR A 56 4.05 -9.89 6.02
C TYR A 56 3.21 -9.93 7.30
N ALA A 57 2.56 -8.82 7.67
CA ALA A 57 1.69 -8.77 8.84
C ALA A 57 0.43 -9.63 8.65
N ASP A 58 0.01 -10.34 9.70
CA ASP A 58 -1.10 -11.31 9.65
C ASP A 58 -2.48 -10.67 9.33
N GLY A 59 -2.63 -9.37 9.51
CA GLY A 59 -3.86 -8.61 9.27
C GLY A 59 -4.03 -8.01 7.87
N GLY A 60 -3.14 -8.30 6.92
CA GLY A 60 -3.21 -7.76 5.56
C GLY A 60 -4.45 -8.25 4.79
N LEU A 61 -5.09 -7.35 4.03
CA LEU A 61 -6.22 -7.72 3.16
C LEU A 61 -5.74 -8.59 1.98
N LYS A 62 -6.09 -9.87 1.99
CA LYS A 62 -5.69 -10.85 0.95
C LYS A 62 -6.74 -11.04 -0.15
N LYS A 63 -7.99 -10.65 0.10
CA LYS A 63 -9.11 -10.81 -0.82
C LYS A 63 -9.95 -9.53 -0.88
N PRO A 64 -10.62 -9.26 -2.01
CA PRO A 64 -11.61 -8.20 -2.09
C PRO A 64 -12.76 -8.43 -1.11
N LEU A 65 -13.21 -7.35 -0.48
CA LEU A 65 -14.38 -7.34 0.39
C LEU A 65 -15.43 -6.37 -0.17
N ILE A 66 -16.72 -6.74 -0.11
CA ILE A 66 -17.84 -5.90 -0.52
C ILE A 66 -18.73 -5.64 0.71
N LYS A 67 -19.24 -4.41 0.83
CA LYS A 67 -20.15 -4.05 1.92
C LYS A 67 -21.57 -4.53 1.61
N GLY A 68 -22.02 -5.55 2.35
CA GLY A 68 -23.41 -5.98 2.38
C GLY A 68 -24.27 -5.13 3.31
N ASN A 69 -25.48 -5.60 3.62
CA ASN A 69 -26.42 -4.87 4.48
C ASN A 69 -25.93 -4.73 5.93
N ALA A 70 -25.15 -5.69 6.44
CA ALA A 70 -24.73 -5.72 7.84
C ALA A 70 -23.23 -5.95 8.06
N SER A 71 -22.49 -6.51 7.08
CA SER A 71 -21.07 -6.85 7.25
C SER A 71 -20.27 -6.74 5.95
N LEU A 72 -18.94 -6.85 6.05
CA LEU A 72 -18.06 -7.00 4.90
C LEU A 72 -17.99 -8.49 4.53
N GLU A 73 -18.28 -8.80 3.28
CA GLU A 73 -18.30 -10.16 2.75
C GLU A 73 -17.19 -10.34 1.73
N GLU A 74 -16.52 -11.49 1.75
CA GLU A 74 -15.48 -11.82 0.76
C GLU A 74 -16.07 -11.94 -0.65
N ALA A 75 -15.35 -11.40 -1.64
CA ALA A 75 -15.78 -11.41 -3.03
C ALA A 75 -14.64 -11.80 -3.98
N SER A 76 -15.01 -12.25 -5.18
CA SER A 76 -14.05 -12.44 -6.27
C SER A 76 -13.68 -11.10 -6.93
N TRP A 77 -12.47 -11.00 -7.50
CA TRP A 77 -12.04 -9.82 -8.24
C TRP A 77 -13.00 -9.43 -9.38
N LYS A 78 -13.58 -10.41 -10.09
CA LYS A 78 -14.54 -10.18 -11.18
C LYS A 78 -15.85 -9.58 -10.67
N SER A 79 -16.37 -10.10 -9.55
CA SER A 79 -17.57 -9.56 -8.91
C SER A 79 -17.33 -8.17 -8.34
N THR A 80 -16.17 -7.92 -7.71
CA THR A 80 -15.82 -6.59 -7.17
C THR A 80 -15.74 -5.53 -8.26
N ASN A 81 -15.11 -5.82 -9.40
CA ASN A 81 -15.07 -4.87 -10.52
C ASN A 81 -16.47 -4.57 -11.08
N THR A 82 -17.35 -5.56 -11.08
CA THR A 82 -18.73 -5.39 -11.55
C THR A 82 -19.56 -4.58 -10.55
N ASP A 83 -19.38 -4.82 -9.25
CA ASP A 83 -20.06 -4.10 -8.20
C ASP A 83 -19.59 -2.64 -8.08
N PHE A 84 -18.28 -2.37 -8.14
CA PHE A 84 -17.73 -1.01 -8.21
C PHE A 84 -18.35 -0.19 -9.35
N ARG A 85 -18.57 -0.82 -10.51
CA ARG A 85 -19.24 -0.17 -11.65
C ARG A 85 -20.72 0.12 -11.36
N LYS A 86 -21.42 -0.73 -10.61
CA LYS A 86 -22.82 -0.54 -10.22
C LYS A 86 -22.98 0.53 -9.14
N THR A 87 -22.09 0.57 -8.15
CA THR A 87 -22.10 1.59 -7.09
C THR A 87 -21.76 2.98 -7.64
N LYS A 88 -20.81 3.10 -8.57
CA LYS A 88 -20.54 4.37 -9.28
C LYS A 88 -21.76 4.88 -10.06
N LYS A 89 -22.54 3.97 -10.68
CA LYS A 89 -23.81 4.30 -11.36
C LYS A 89 -24.95 4.68 -10.41
N ARG A 90 -24.90 4.25 -9.14
CA ARG A 90 -25.90 4.59 -8.12
C ARG A 90 -25.83 6.01 -7.59
N GLY A 91 -24.93 6.85 -8.13
CA GLY A 91 -24.90 8.28 -7.85
C GLY A 91 -24.46 8.54 -6.41
N ALA A 92 -23.25 9.03 -6.26
CA ALA A 92 -22.94 9.89 -5.14
C ALA A 92 -23.99 11.03 -5.17
N LYS A 93 -25.06 10.92 -4.38
CA LYS A 93 -25.78 12.08 -3.87
C LYS A 93 -24.79 12.80 -2.97
N PHE A 94 -23.93 13.59 -3.60
CA PHE A 94 -23.07 14.59 -2.98
C PHE A 94 -24.02 15.59 -2.32
N ARG A 95 -24.48 15.26 -1.11
CA ARG A 95 -25.17 16.21 -0.26
C ARG A 95 -24.07 17.13 0.29
N TRP A 96 -23.80 18.19 -0.46
CA TRP A 96 -23.00 19.32 -0.02
C TRP A 96 -23.53 19.76 1.35
N PHE A 97 -22.77 19.49 2.40
CA PHE A 97 -22.97 20.11 3.71
C PHE A 97 -22.48 21.57 3.61
N HIS A 98 -23.24 22.42 2.92
CA HIS A 98 -23.28 23.85 3.23
C HIS A 98 -24.45 24.06 4.17
N LYS A 99 -24.19 23.99 5.46
CA LYS A 99 -24.86 24.79 6.50
C LYS A 99 -24.18 24.52 7.83
N LEU A 100 -23.61 25.60 8.37
CA LEU A 100 -23.04 25.74 9.71
C LEU A 100 -21.65 25.12 9.86
N TRP A 101 -20.62 25.79 9.33
CA TRP A 101 -19.69 26.68 10.04
C TRP A 101 -18.92 27.49 8.98
#